data_AF-A0A430S751-F1
#
_entry.id   AF-A0A430S751-F1
#
_cell.length_a   1.000
_cell.length_b   1.000
_cell.length_c   1.000
_cell.angle_alpha   90.00
_cell.angle_beta   90.00
_cell.angle_gamma   90.00
#
_symmetry.space_group_name_H-M   'P 1'
#
loop_
_entity.id
_entity.type
_entity.pdbx_description
1 polymer ?
#
loop_
_entity_poly.entity_id
_entity_poly.type
_entity_poly.pdbx_seq_one_letter_code
_entity_poly.pdbx_strand_id
1 'polypeptide(L)'
;MRKELRRWAEILRERALAEGLSFPPVLFEEVGPEEMAMLAAYGGFPRRYSHWRFGSEYLRYRETYRYGLGRIYELVANTYPVHAYLLKGNTLLAQKLVMAHVYAHADFFHHNLAFKPIPKDMEAEMAHHAAFVEKAMERHGARSVEEFLDLALSLENLIDPHALYIQRQAGEDKEERPPDRLQVRPYLDPYVNPPPAPPKEAEEGASPIPLR
;
A
#
# COMPACT_ATOMS: atom_id res chain seq x y z
N MET A 1 -23.93 -11.47 13.83
CA MET A 1 -24.23 -12.61 12.90
C MET A 1 -25.32 -13.55 13.44
N ARG A 2 -26.22 -14.00 12.57
CA ARG A 2 -27.29 -14.98 12.87
C ARG A 2 -26.73 -16.32 13.38
N LYS A 3 -27.47 -17.04 14.23
CA LYS A 3 -27.03 -18.34 14.79
C LYS A 3 -26.79 -19.39 13.70
N GLU A 4 -27.66 -19.43 12.69
CA GLU A 4 -27.52 -20.36 11.55
C GLU A 4 -26.21 -20.15 10.78
N LEU A 5 -25.84 -18.90 10.53
CA LEU A 5 -24.60 -18.57 9.83
C LEU A 5 -23.35 -18.94 10.63
N ARG A 6 -23.37 -18.78 11.96
CA ARG A 6 -22.28 -19.26 12.83
C ARG A 6 -22.07 -20.76 12.71
N ARG A 7 -23.17 -21.53 12.74
CA ARG A 7 -23.12 -22.99 12.54
C ARG A 7 -22.53 -23.35 11.17
N TRP A 8 -22.95 -22.67 10.10
CA TRP A 8 -22.40 -22.94 8.77
C TRP A 8 -20.92 -22.54 8.65
N ALA A 9 -20.51 -21.44 9.27
CA ALA A 9 -19.11 -21.05 9.31
C ALA A 9 -18.24 -22.13 9.97
N GLU A 10 -18.70 -22.73 11.08
CA GLU A 10 -18.01 -23.85 11.75
C GLU A 10 -17.93 -25.10 10.86
N ILE A 11 -19.04 -25.52 10.26
CA ILE A 11 -19.09 -26.69 9.36
C ILE A 11 -18.15 -26.50 8.17
N LEU A 12 -18.17 -25.31 7.55
CA LEU A 12 -17.32 -25.00 6.41
C LEU A 12 -15.84 -24.90 6.81
N ARG A 13 -15.54 -24.43 8.03
CA ARG A 13 -14.18 -24.44 8.59
C ARG A 13 -13.64 -25.86 8.67
N GLU A 14 -14.41 -26.76 9.28
CA GLU A 14 -14.04 -28.17 9.42
C GLU A 14 -13.83 -28.82 8.05
N ARG A 15 -14.70 -28.51 7.07
CA ARG A 15 -14.53 -29.00 5.72
C ARG A 15 -13.25 -28.47 5.07
N ALA A 16 -12.98 -27.17 5.18
CA ALA A 16 -11.77 -26.58 4.62
C ALA A 16 -10.49 -27.20 5.21
N LEU A 17 -10.45 -27.42 6.52
CA LEU A 17 -9.35 -28.13 7.19
C LEU A 17 -9.23 -29.59 6.70
N ALA A 18 -10.35 -30.29 6.50
CA ALA A 18 -10.34 -31.65 5.99
C ALA A 18 -9.85 -31.77 4.53
N GLU A 19 -10.02 -30.73 3.72
CA GLU A 19 -9.47 -30.62 2.37
C GLU A 19 -7.98 -30.18 2.35
N GLY A 20 -7.38 -29.94 3.53
CA GLY A 20 -5.96 -29.63 3.68
C GLY A 20 -5.60 -28.14 3.67
N LEU A 21 -6.57 -27.23 3.73
CA LEU A 21 -6.30 -25.80 3.86
C LEU A 21 -5.80 -25.48 5.27
N SER A 22 -4.90 -24.50 5.38
CA SER A 22 -4.33 -24.02 6.65
C SER A 22 -4.39 -22.49 6.69
N PHE A 23 -5.15 -21.94 7.63
CA PHE A 23 -5.41 -20.50 7.68
C PHE A 23 -5.55 -19.98 9.11
N PRO A 24 -5.23 -18.69 9.36
CA PRO A 24 -5.52 -18.04 10.62
C PRO A 24 -7.01 -18.07 10.98
N PRO A 25 -7.37 -17.82 12.26
CA PRO A 25 -8.77 -17.68 12.64
C PRO A 25 -9.47 -16.62 11.79
N VAL A 26 -10.68 -16.93 11.31
CA VAL A 26 -11.53 -16.02 10.53
C VAL A 26 -12.69 -15.54 11.38
N LEU A 27 -12.86 -14.22 11.49
CA LEU A 27 -13.99 -13.59 12.16
C LEU A 27 -15.00 -13.13 11.11
N PHE A 28 -16.19 -13.74 11.14
CA PHE A 28 -17.29 -13.35 10.27
C PHE A 28 -18.23 -12.36 10.95
N GLU A 29 -18.47 -11.24 10.28
CA GLU A 29 -19.45 -10.23 10.68
C GLU A 29 -20.50 -10.06 9.57
N GLU A 30 -21.77 -9.87 9.94
CA GLU A 30 -22.84 -9.63 8.96
C GLU A 30 -23.18 -8.13 8.98
N VAL A 31 -23.06 -7.47 7.83
CA VAL A 31 -23.20 -6.01 7.70
C VAL A 31 -24.29 -5.65 6.68
N GLY A 32 -24.96 -4.52 6.88
CA GLY A 32 -25.93 -3.98 5.94
C GLY A 32 -25.29 -3.47 4.64
N PRO A 33 -26.08 -3.17 3.60
CA PRO A 33 -25.54 -2.61 2.36
C PRO A 33 -24.83 -1.27 2.53
N GLU A 34 -25.34 -0.40 3.40
CA GLU A 34 -24.72 0.89 3.68
C GLU A 34 -23.38 0.73 4.41
N GLU A 35 -23.35 -0.15 5.42
CA GLU A 35 -22.11 -0.50 6.14
C GLU A 35 -21.09 -1.15 5.22
N MET A 36 -21.52 -2.03 4.31
CA MET A 36 -20.65 -2.63 3.30
C MET A 36 -20.04 -1.56 2.39
N ALA A 37 -20.83 -0.57 1.95
CA ALA A 37 -20.33 0.53 1.14
C ALA A 37 -19.32 1.40 1.90
N MET A 38 -19.56 1.67 3.20
CA MET A 38 -18.61 2.41 4.05
C MET A 38 -17.30 1.63 4.23
N LEU A 39 -17.38 0.34 4.54
CA LEU A 39 -16.21 -0.53 4.70
C LEU A 39 -15.41 -0.62 3.39
N ALA A 40 -16.10 -0.80 2.26
CA ALA A 40 -15.47 -0.83 0.94
C ALA A 40 -14.75 0.49 0.61
N ALA A 41 -15.37 1.64 0.93
CA ALA A 41 -14.74 2.94 0.74
C ALA A 41 -13.45 3.10 1.56
N TYR A 42 -13.40 2.56 2.78
CA TYR A 42 -12.20 2.58 3.62
C TYR A 42 -11.20 1.44 3.32
N GLY A 43 -11.47 0.60 2.33
CA GLY A 43 -10.62 -0.53 1.96
C GLY A 43 -10.67 -1.68 2.96
N GLY A 44 -11.77 -1.82 3.70
CA GLY A 44 -12.00 -2.90 4.65
C GLY A 44 -11.62 -2.62 6.09
N PHE A 45 -11.14 -1.42 6.39
CA PHE A 45 -10.74 -1.02 7.74
C PHE A 45 -11.79 -0.13 8.38
N PRO A 46 -12.20 -0.36 9.64
CA PRO A 46 -13.21 0.46 10.30
C PRO A 46 -12.82 1.93 10.49
N ARG A 47 -11.52 2.21 10.63
CA ARG A 47 -10.99 3.57 10.85
C ARG A 47 -9.89 3.88 9.84
N ARG A 48 -10.05 5.02 9.17
CA ARG A 48 -9.09 5.63 8.22
C ARG A 48 -8.98 7.13 8.55
N TYR A 49 -7.94 7.77 8.00
CA TYR A 49 -7.82 9.22 8.05
C TYR A 49 -8.99 9.90 7.31
N SER A 50 -9.36 11.09 7.75
CA SER A 50 -10.44 11.85 7.12
C SER A 50 -9.98 12.41 5.77
N HIS A 51 -10.71 12.08 4.70
CA HIS A 51 -10.45 12.61 3.35
C HIS A 51 -11.70 12.52 2.47
N TRP A 52 -11.94 13.54 1.63
CA TRP A 52 -13.13 13.62 0.78
C TRP A 52 -13.25 12.44 -0.21
N ARG A 53 -12.10 11.89 -0.67
CA ARG A 53 -12.03 10.69 -1.53
C ARG A 53 -12.94 9.59 -1.01
N PHE A 54 -12.88 9.28 0.29
CA PHE A 54 -13.66 8.18 0.85
C PHE A 54 -15.16 8.44 0.78
N GLY A 55 -15.59 9.71 0.90
CA GLY A 55 -16.99 10.09 0.66
C GLY A 55 -17.41 9.86 -0.79
N SER A 56 -16.54 10.19 -1.75
CA SER A 56 -16.76 9.92 -3.18
C SER A 56 -16.86 8.42 -3.47
N GLU A 57 -15.94 7.62 -2.93
CA GLU A 57 -15.93 6.16 -3.05
C GLU A 57 -17.18 5.52 -2.45
N TYR A 58 -17.59 5.97 -1.25
CA TYR A 58 -18.81 5.53 -0.60
C TYR A 58 -20.05 5.78 -1.47
N LEU A 59 -20.18 6.99 -2.01
CA LEU A 59 -21.28 7.30 -2.93
C LEU A 59 -21.28 6.37 -4.14
N ARG A 60 -20.10 6.10 -4.72
CA ARG A 60 -19.97 5.17 -5.84
C ARG A 60 -20.47 3.77 -5.48
N TYR A 61 -20.00 3.20 -4.36
CA TYR A 61 -20.42 1.86 -3.93
C TYR A 61 -21.91 1.80 -3.59
N ARG A 62 -22.42 2.80 -2.88
CA ARG A 62 -23.83 2.88 -2.49
C ARG A 62 -24.75 2.95 -3.71
N GLU A 63 -24.48 3.85 -4.64
CA GLU A 63 -25.32 3.99 -5.84
C GLU A 63 -25.19 2.76 -6.75
N THR A 64 -23.99 2.18 -6.89
CA THR A 64 -23.79 0.92 -7.63
C THR A 64 -24.69 -0.20 -7.08
N TYR A 65 -24.76 -0.34 -5.76
CA TYR A 65 -25.64 -1.30 -5.10
C TYR A 65 -27.11 -0.95 -5.30
N ARG A 66 -27.49 0.31 -5.08
CA ARG A 66 -28.88 0.79 -5.15
C ARG A 66 -29.48 0.64 -6.55
N TYR A 67 -28.72 0.90 -7.60
CA TYR A 67 -29.15 0.73 -8.99
C TYR A 67 -29.00 -0.71 -9.49
N GLY A 68 -28.53 -1.64 -8.65
CA GLY A 68 -28.35 -3.04 -9.02
C GLY A 68 -27.25 -3.29 -10.06
N LEU A 69 -26.31 -2.35 -10.21
CA LEU A 69 -25.20 -2.44 -11.17
C LEU A 69 -24.08 -3.36 -10.66
N GLY A 70 -24.02 -3.59 -9.36
CA GLY A 70 -23.04 -4.47 -8.74
C GLY A 70 -23.38 -4.74 -7.27
N ARG A 71 -22.77 -5.79 -6.71
CA ARG A 71 -22.96 -6.18 -5.32
C ARG A 71 -21.66 -6.75 -4.76
N ILE A 72 -21.25 -6.22 -3.61
CA ILE A 72 -20.16 -6.78 -2.81
C ILE A 72 -20.79 -7.85 -1.91
N TYR A 73 -20.53 -9.12 -2.22
CA TYR A 73 -21.07 -10.24 -1.44
C TYR A 73 -20.32 -10.40 -0.11
N GLU A 74 -19.00 -10.18 -0.15
CA GLU A 74 -18.08 -10.18 0.95
C GLU A 74 -16.98 -9.13 0.80
N LEU A 75 -16.40 -8.75 1.93
CA LEU A 75 -15.15 -8.03 1.98
C LEU A 75 -14.24 -8.71 3.01
N VAL A 76 -13.00 -9.01 2.63
CA VAL A 76 -12.03 -9.72 3.49
C VAL A 76 -10.79 -8.85 3.72
N ALA A 77 -10.51 -8.55 4.98
CA ALA A 77 -9.29 -7.84 5.40
C ALA A 77 -8.27 -8.84 5.94
N ASN A 78 -7.03 -8.75 5.44
CA ASN A 78 -5.93 -9.65 5.78
C ASN A 78 -5.26 -9.27 7.12
N THR A 79 -6.03 -9.32 8.21
CA THR A 79 -5.60 -9.07 9.59
C THR A 79 -5.38 -10.38 10.35
N TYR A 80 -4.95 -10.30 11.61
CA TYR A 80 -4.92 -11.46 12.52
C TYR A 80 -5.78 -11.19 13.77
N PRO A 81 -6.99 -11.76 13.88
CA PRO A 81 -7.65 -12.71 12.96
C PRO A 81 -8.06 -12.08 11.62
N VAL A 82 -8.30 -12.91 10.60
CA VAL A 82 -8.81 -12.44 9.30
C VAL A 82 -10.24 -11.95 9.47
N HIS A 83 -10.50 -10.67 9.20
CA HIS A 83 -11.83 -10.10 9.30
C HIS A 83 -12.58 -10.25 7.98
N ALA A 84 -13.78 -10.81 8.02
CA ALA A 84 -14.63 -11.03 6.86
C ALA A 84 -16.03 -10.48 7.11
N TYR A 85 -16.43 -9.52 6.28
CA TYR A 85 -17.74 -8.90 6.31
C TYR A 85 -18.63 -9.55 5.25
N LEU A 86 -19.81 -10.02 5.67
CA LEU A 86 -20.80 -10.68 4.84
C LEU A 86 -21.99 -9.76 4.62
N LEU A 87 -22.41 -9.59 3.37
CA LEU A 87 -23.55 -8.74 3.07
C LEU A 87 -24.87 -9.36 3.56
N LYS A 88 -25.59 -8.61 4.39
CA LYS A 88 -26.96 -8.91 4.79
C LYS A 88 -27.90 -8.79 3.59
N GLY A 89 -28.67 -9.85 3.34
CA GLY A 89 -29.57 -9.94 2.18
C GLY A 89 -29.14 -11.00 1.15
N ASN A 90 -27.93 -11.55 1.27
CA ASN A 90 -27.56 -12.75 0.54
C ASN A 90 -28.44 -13.94 0.95
N THR A 91 -28.80 -14.78 -0.03
CA THR A 91 -29.49 -16.05 0.22
C THR A 91 -28.60 -16.97 1.05
N LEU A 92 -29.20 -17.94 1.74
CA LEU A 92 -28.43 -18.89 2.55
C LEU A 92 -27.39 -19.66 1.70
N LEU A 93 -27.74 -20.02 0.47
CA LEU A 93 -26.82 -20.66 -0.47
C LEU A 93 -25.64 -19.74 -0.80
N ALA A 94 -25.91 -18.47 -1.14
CA ALA A 94 -24.86 -17.49 -1.43
C ALA A 94 -23.94 -17.29 -0.22
N GLN A 95 -24.50 -17.18 0.99
CA GLN A 95 -23.71 -17.04 2.21
C GLN A 95 -22.75 -18.22 2.41
N LYS A 96 -23.18 -19.47 2.15
CA LYS A 96 -22.29 -20.64 2.28
C LYS A 96 -21.17 -20.62 1.25
N LEU A 97 -21.46 -20.30 -0.01
CA LEU A 97 -20.46 -20.22 -1.07
C LEU A 97 -19.41 -19.15 -0.76
N VAL A 98 -19.89 -17.99 -0.33
CA VAL A 98 -19.04 -16.86 0.10
C VAL A 98 -18.20 -17.23 1.31
N MET A 99 -18.76 -17.83 2.36
CA MET A 99 -17.99 -18.28 3.52
C MET A 99 -16.90 -19.29 3.14
N ALA A 100 -17.20 -20.24 2.25
CA ALA A 100 -16.21 -21.18 1.73
C ALA A 100 -15.10 -20.43 0.95
N HIS A 101 -15.48 -19.45 0.14
CA HIS A 101 -14.55 -18.58 -0.59
C HIS A 101 -13.64 -17.78 0.36
N VAL A 102 -14.20 -17.23 1.45
CA VAL A 102 -13.43 -16.51 2.47
C VAL A 102 -12.38 -17.40 3.13
N TYR A 103 -12.68 -18.68 3.41
CA TYR A 103 -11.66 -19.60 3.91
C TYR A 103 -10.53 -19.84 2.89
N ALA A 104 -10.84 -19.90 1.60
CA ALA A 104 -9.83 -19.95 0.56
C ALA A 104 -8.99 -18.66 0.49
N HIS A 105 -9.61 -17.48 0.67
CA HIS A 105 -8.86 -16.22 0.81
C HIS A 105 -7.92 -16.25 2.02
N ALA A 106 -8.38 -16.73 3.16
CA ALA A 106 -7.57 -16.79 4.38
C ALA A 106 -6.34 -17.71 4.21
N ASP A 107 -6.51 -18.85 3.56
CA ASP A 107 -5.41 -19.77 3.21
C ASP A 107 -4.44 -19.12 2.22
N PHE A 108 -4.98 -18.52 1.16
CA PHE A 108 -4.20 -17.80 0.15
C PHE A 108 -3.37 -16.68 0.77
N PHE A 109 -3.97 -15.85 1.63
CA PHE A 109 -3.26 -14.78 2.33
C PHE A 109 -2.17 -15.27 3.29
N HIS A 110 -2.31 -16.49 3.80
CA HIS A 110 -1.34 -17.09 4.72
C HIS A 110 -0.11 -17.62 3.99
N HIS A 111 -0.31 -18.26 2.83
CA HIS A 111 0.76 -18.96 2.10
C HIS A 111 1.33 -18.18 0.92
N ASN A 112 0.69 -17.11 0.48
CA ASN A 112 1.12 -16.37 -0.70
C ASN A 112 2.33 -15.46 -0.39
N LEU A 113 3.40 -15.62 -1.18
CA LEU A 113 4.62 -14.83 -1.08
C LEU A 113 4.37 -13.32 -1.18
N ALA A 114 3.41 -12.91 -2.02
CA ALA A 114 3.03 -11.52 -2.24
C ALA A 114 2.36 -10.85 -1.02
N PHE A 115 1.91 -11.63 -0.04
CA PHE A 115 1.29 -11.13 1.20
C PHE A 115 2.20 -11.26 2.42
N LYS A 116 3.35 -11.94 2.28
CA LYS A 116 4.31 -12.17 3.36
C LYS A 116 4.87 -10.88 4.00
N PRO A 117 5.23 -9.82 3.24
CA PRO A 117 5.78 -8.61 3.85
C PRO A 117 4.71 -7.68 4.43
N ILE A 118 3.42 -7.97 4.19
CA ILE A 118 2.33 -7.10 4.63
C ILE A 118 2.06 -7.35 6.12
N PRO A 119 2.08 -6.31 6.98
CA PRO A 119 1.78 -6.45 8.41
C PRO A 119 0.37 -6.97 8.64
N LYS A 120 0.16 -7.72 9.73
CA LYS A 120 -1.17 -8.28 10.09
C LYS A 120 -1.96 -7.41 11.08
N ASP A 121 -1.32 -6.40 11.64
CA ASP A 121 -1.86 -5.39 12.55
C ASP A 121 -2.31 -4.11 11.83
N MET A 122 -2.60 -4.20 10.53
CA MET A 122 -3.04 -3.07 9.70
C MET A 122 -4.23 -2.30 10.28
N GLU A 123 -5.13 -2.93 11.04
CA GLU A 123 -6.23 -2.23 11.69
C GLU A 123 -5.74 -1.18 12.70
N ALA A 124 -4.76 -1.54 13.53
CA ALA A 124 -4.14 -0.63 14.48
C ALA A 124 -3.30 0.44 13.76
N GLU A 125 -2.60 0.05 12.70
CA GLU A 125 -1.79 0.96 11.88
C GLU A 125 -2.66 2.03 11.20
N MET A 126 -3.78 1.64 10.59
CA MET A 126 -4.72 2.58 9.97
C MET A 126 -5.36 3.52 11.00
N ALA A 127 -5.68 3.03 12.20
CA ALA A 127 -6.17 3.85 13.29
C ALA A 127 -5.12 4.86 13.79
N HIS A 128 -3.85 4.45 13.86
CA HIS A 128 -2.73 5.33 14.19
C HIS A 128 -2.53 6.41 13.12
N HIS A 129 -2.57 6.05 11.84
CA HIS A 129 -2.52 7.02 10.74
C HIS A 129 -3.67 8.02 10.80
N ALA A 130 -4.89 7.57 11.12
CA ALA A 130 -6.03 8.47 11.31
C ALA A 130 -5.79 9.50 12.42
N ALA A 131 -5.32 9.06 13.59
CA ALA A 131 -5.00 9.94 14.72
C ALA A 131 -3.84 10.90 14.39
N PHE A 132 -2.84 10.45 13.63
CA PHE A 132 -1.75 11.28 13.18
C PHE A 132 -2.25 12.42 12.27
N VAL A 133 -3.11 12.11 11.29
CA VAL A 133 -3.68 13.11 10.39
C VAL A 133 -4.58 14.08 11.14
N GLU A 134 -5.42 13.61 12.06
CA GLU A 134 -6.25 14.46 12.93
C GLU A 134 -5.39 15.49 13.68
N LYS A 135 -4.30 15.03 14.32
CA LYS A 135 -3.35 15.91 15.03
C LYS A 135 -2.59 16.85 14.09
N ALA A 136 -2.36 16.46 12.84
CA ALA A 136 -1.78 17.35 11.83
C ALA A 136 -2.79 18.45 11.43
N MET A 137 -4.07 18.10 11.26
CA MET A 137 -5.14 19.04 10.93
C MET A 137 -5.34 20.07 12.05
N GLU A 138 -5.25 19.65 13.31
CA GLU A 138 -5.32 20.57 14.47
C GLU A 138 -4.16 21.58 14.49
N ARG A 139 -2.96 21.15 14.10
CA ARG A 139 -1.74 21.99 14.14
C ARG A 139 -1.57 22.90 12.92
N HIS A 140 -1.94 22.41 11.74
CA HIS A 140 -1.63 23.06 10.46
C HIS A 140 -2.88 23.53 9.72
N GLY A 141 -4.07 23.27 10.25
CA GLY A 141 -5.36 23.57 9.63
C GLY A 141 -5.80 22.46 8.66
N ALA A 142 -7.11 22.17 8.68
CA ALA A 142 -7.71 21.10 7.87
C ALA A 142 -7.41 21.24 6.37
N ARG A 143 -7.57 22.45 5.82
CA ARG A 143 -7.38 22.73 4.39
C ARG A 143 -5.94 22.49 3.93
N SER A 144 -4.95 22.91 4.72
CA SER A 144 -3.53 22.74 4.38
C SER A 144 -3.14 21.26 4.31
N VAL A 145 -3.62 20.47 5.28
CA VAL A 145 -3.39 19.02 5.31
C VAL A 145 -4.13 18.31 4.18
N GLU A 146 -5.37 18.72 3.86
CA GLU A 146 -6.13 18.17 2.73
C GLU A 146 -5.44 18.44 1.39
N GLU A 147 -5.01 19.68 1.13
CA GLU A 147 -4.27 20.03 -0.09
C GLU A 147 -2.96 19.22 -0.22
N PHE A 148 -2.25 18.98 0.90
CA PHE A 148 -1.09 18.11 0.92
C PHE A 148 -1.43 16.65 0.61
N LEU A 149 -2.51 16.11 1.21
CA LEU A 149 -2.96 14.75 0.98
C LEU A 149 -3.39 14.55 -0.48
N ASP A 150 -4.09 15.52 -1.08
CA ASP A 150 -4.47 15.47 -2.50
C ASP A 150 -3.23 15.38 -3.41
N LEU A 151 -2.19 16.18 -3.13
CA LEU A 151 -0.92 16.11 -3.86
C LEU A 151 -0.24 14.75 -3.67
N ALA A 152 -0.15 14.24 -2.44
CA ALA A 152 0.46 12.96 -2.16
C ALA A 152 -0.29 11.79 -2.83
N LEU A 153 -1.62 11.81 -2.77
CA LEU A 153 -2.48 10.79 -3.37
C LEU A 153 -2.45 10.80 -4.90
N SER A 154 -2.13 11.94 -5.53
CA SER A 154 -1.90 11.98 -6.98
C SER A 154 -0.74 11.08 -7.44
N LEU A 155 0.18 10.74 -6.54
CA LEU A 155 1.32 9.85 -6.79
C LEU A 155 1.06 8.39 -6.36
N GLU A 156 -0.12 8.06 -5.80
CA GLU A 156 -0.44 6.70 -5.30
C GLU A 156 -0.21 5.62 -6.37
N ASN A 157 -0.57 5.92 -7.62
CA ASN A 157 -0.41 4.99 -8.75
C ASN A 157 1.03 4.81 -9.24
N LEU A 158 1.99 5.57 -8.70
CA LEU A 158 3.40 5.48 -9.04
C LEU A 158 4.21 4.65 -8.04
N ILE A 159 3.55 4.14 -6.98
CA ILE A 159 4.19 3.29 -5.98
C ILE A 159 4.48 1.92 -6.61
N ASP A 160 5.75 1.53 -6.63
CA ASP A 160 6.18 0.21 -7.12
C ASP A 160 5.71 -0.88 -6.14
N PRO A 161 4.78 -1.78 -6.55
CA PRO A 161 4.30 -2.86 -5.69
C PRO A 161 5.39 -3.89 -5.38
N HIS A 162 6.45 -3.98 -6.19
CA HIS A 162 7.54 -4.91 -5.98
C HIS A 162 8.61 -4.38 -5.01
N ALA A 163 8.57 -3.10 -4.65
CA ALA A 163 9.56 -2.48 -3.77
C ALA A 163 9.75 -3.22 -2.43
N LEU A 164 8.68 -3.83 -1.90
CA LEU A 164 8.72 -4.64 -0.67
C LEU A 164 9.58 -5.92 -0.78
N TYR A 165 9.82 -6.40 -2.01
CA TYR A 165 10.65 -7.58 -2.30
C TYR A 165 12.07 -7.23 -2.73
N ILE A 166 12.31 -5.96 -3.07
CA ILE A 166 13.63 -5.50 -3.44
C ILE A 166 14.43 -5.36 -2.16
N GLN A 167 15.17 -6.41 -1.80
CA GLN A 167 16.26 -6.32 -0.84
C GLN A 167 17.38 -5.51 -1.50
N ARG A 168 17.27 -4.18 -1.44
CA ARG A 168 18.47 -3.35 -1.55
C ARG A 168 19.30 -3.79 -0.37
N GLN A 169 20.42 -4.46 -0.63
CA GLN A 169 21.47 -4.52 0.39
C GLN A 169 21.61 -3.07 0.82
N ALA A 170 21.38 -2.79 2.11
CA ALA A 170 21.89 -1.57 2.69
C ALA A 170 23.38 -1.68 2.39
N GLY A 171 23.78 -1.10 1.25
CA GLY A 171 25.17 -0.85 1.01
C GLY A 171 25.56 -0.13 2.27
N GLU A 172 26.55 -0.69 2.96
CA GLU A 172 27.54 0.19 3.57
C GLU A 172 27.61 1.39 2.64
N ASP A 173 27.30 2.59 3.13
CA ASP A 173 27.67 3.83 2.47
C ASP A 173 29.20 3.81 2.42
N LYS A 174 29.79 2.90 1.64
CA LYS A 174 31.01 3.17 0.93
C LYS A 174 30.58 4.36 0.12
N GLU A 175 31.01 5.53 0.57
CA GLU A 175 31.37 6.58 -0.36
C GLU A 175 32.19 5.88 -1.46
N GLU A 176 31.52 5.38 -2.50
CA GLU A 176 32.13 5.17 -3.79
C GLU A 176 32.49 6.57 -4.21
N ARG A 177 33.63 7.04 -3.72
CA ARG A 177 34.29 8.21 -4.28
C ARG A 177 34.32 7.93 -5.76
N PRO A 178 33.68 8.77 -6.59
CA PRO A 178 33.75 8.57 -8.02
C PRO A 178 35.23 8.44 -8.37
N PRO A 179 35.63 7.43 -9.16
CA PRO A 179 37.04 7.25 -9.49
C PRO A 179 37.57 8.56 -10.07
N ASP A 180 38.73 9.02 -9.58
CA ASP A 180 39.36 10.29 -10.01
C ASP A 180 39.51 10.39 -11.54
N ARG A 181 39.49 9.25 -12.24
CA ARG A 181 39.49 9.16 -13.70
C ARG A 181 38.48 8.12 -14.19
N LEU A 182 37.69 8.50 -15.18
CA LEU A 182 36.78 7.61 -15.87
C LEU A 182 37.56 6.75 -16.87
N GLN A 183 37.33 5.43 -16.89
CA GLN A 183 37.91 4.55 -17.90
C GLN A 183 37.25 4.80 -19.26
N VAL A 184 37.98 5.42 -20.17
CA VAL A 184 37.52 5.72 -21.52
C VAL A 184 38.52 5.26 -22.58
N ARG A 185 38.07 5.18 -23.82
CA ARG A 185 38.95 4.86 -24.95
C ARG A 185 40.07 5.91 -25.06
N PRO A 186 41.29 5.56 -25.54
CA PRO A 186 42.44 6.45 -25.51
C PRO A 186 42.24 7.81 -26.17
N TYR A 187 41.40 7.89 -27.22
CA TYR A 187 41.10 9.13 -27.92
C TYR A 187 40.09 10.03 -27.19
N LEU A 188 39.35 9.51 -26.19
CA LEU A 188 38.38 10.27 -25.38
C LEU A 188 38.97 10.76 -24.05
N ASP A 189 40.08 10.16 -23.60
CA ASP A 189 40.69 10.47 -22.31
C ASP A 189 40.99 11.97 -22.11
N PRO A 190 41.50 12.74 -23.09
CA PRO A 190 41.77 14.17 -22.91
C PRO A 190 40.52 15.03 -22.72
N TYR A 191 39.36 14.56 -23.19
CA TYR A 191 38.09 15.30 -23.14
C TYR A 191 37.27 14.93 -21.90
N VAL A 192 37.39 13.69 -21.44
CA VAL A 192 36.63 13.16 -20.31
C VAL A 192 37.40 13.34 -18.99
N ASN A 193 38.73 13.24 -19.03
CA ASN A 193 39.62 13.43 -17.87
C ASN A 193 40.63 14.57 -18.18
N PRO A 194 40.17 15.84 -18.30
CA PRO A 194 41.08 16.94 -18.60
C PRO A 194 42.14 17.07 -17.51
N PRO A 195 43.40 17.44 -17.85
CA PRO A 195 44.41 17.70 -16.85
C PRO A 195 43.93 18.85 -15.93
N PRO A 196 44.31 18.84 -14.64
CA PRO A 196 43.95 19.91 -13.73
C PRO A 196 44.42 21.25 -14.30
N ALA A 197 43.55 22.26 -14.20
CA ALA A 197 43.88 23.61 -14.68
C ALA A 197 45.20 24.07 -14.03
N PRO A 198 46.12 24.69 -14.79
CA PRO A 198 47.34 25.21 -14.21
C PRO A 198 47.00 26.23 -13.12
N PRO A 199 47.80 26.32 -12.04
CA PRO A 199 47.58 27.30 -10.99
C PRO A 199 47.58 28.71 -11.60
N LYS A 200 46.62 29.54 -11.19
CA LYS A 200 46.41 30.92 -11.71
C LYS A 200 47.66 31.81 -11.65
N GLU A 201 48.63 31.47 -10.81
CA GLU A 201 49.92 32.17 -10.67
C GLU A 201 50.78 32.09 -11.95
N ALA A 202 50.57 31.11 -12.83
CA ALA A 202 51.30 30.98 -14.09
C ALA A 202 50.84 31.98 -15.17
N GLU A 203 49.64 32.53 -15.07
CA GLU A 203 49.12 33.54 -16.03
C GLU A 203 49.59 34.96 -15.69
N GLU A 204 49.86 35.27 -14.41
CA GLU A 204 50.31 36.60 -13.99
C GLU A 204 51.83 36.85 -14.23
N GLY A 205 52.62 35.80 -14.46
CA GLY A 205 54.08 35.89 -14.64
C GLY A 205 54.58 36.14 -16.06
N ALA A 206 53.72 36.07 -17.08
CA ALA A 206 54.13 36.25 -18.47
C ALA A 206 54.09 37.73 -18.87
N SER A 207 55.11 38.51 -18.45
CA SER A 207 55.35 39.83 -19.05
C SER A 207 55.69 39.64 -20.54
N PRO A 208 55.02 40.34 -21.48
CA PRO A 208 55.28 40.17 -22.90
C PRO A 208 56.70 40.66 -23.24
N ILE A 209 57.50 39.78 -23.83
CA ILE A 209 58.83 40.12 -24.36
C ILE A 209 58.61 41.12 -25.52
N PRO A 210 59.23 42.31 -25.51
CA PRO A 210 59.09 43.24 -26.61
C PRO A 210 59.81 42.68 -27.84
N LEU A 211 59.11 42.64 -28.97
CA LEU A 211 59.68 42.32 -30.27
C LEU A 211 60.68 43.43 -30.65
N ARG A 212 61.92 43.04 -30.94
CA ARG A 212 62.93 43.89 -31.58
C ARG A 212 62.86 43.75 -33.09
#